data_AF-A0A170YXX1-F1
#
_entry.id   AF-A0A170YXX1-F1
#
_cell.length_a   1.000
_cell.length_b   1.000
_cell.length_c   1.000
_cell.angle_alpha   90.00
_cell.angle_beta   90.00
_cell.angle_gamma   90.00
#
_symmetry.space_group_name_H-M   'P 1'
#
loop_
_entity.id
_entity.type
_entity.pdbx_description
1 polymer ?
#
loop_
_entity_poly.entity_id
_entity_poly.type
_entity_poly.pdbx_seq_one_letter_code
_entity_poly.pdbx_strand_id
1 'polypeptide(L)'
;AASENLRLPVVSDCARVGSSMAVSRVPSPPPQEASTPVAENWCYTQVKVVKFSYMWTINNFSFCREEMGEVLKSSTFSAGANDKLKWCLRVNPKGLDEESKDYLSLYLL
;
A
#
# COMPACT_ATOMS: atom_id res chain seq x y z
N ALA A 1 -25.54 -15.37 -24.66
CA ALA A 1 -26.01 -14.72 -25.90
C ALA A 1 -25.76 -13.23 -25.73
N ALA A 2 -25.06 -12.47 -26.58
CA ALA A 2 -24.40 -12.65 -27.87
C ALA A 2 -23.20 -11.65 -27.85
N SER A 3 -22.04 -11.96 -28.43
CA SER A 3 -21.60 -11.49 -29.78
C SER A 3 -21.73 -9.96 -29.95
N GLU A 4 -20.78 -9.18 -30.46
CA GLU A 4 -19.76 -9.49 -31.46
C GLU A 4 -18.83 -8.29 -31.69
N ASN A 5 -17.73 -8.60 -32.39
CA ASN A 5 -16.69 -7.75 -32.95
C ASN A 5 -17.18 -6.46 -33.66
N LEU A 6 -16.37 -5.39 -33.58
CA LEU A 6 -16.37 -4.33 -34.58
C LEU A 6 -15.03 -4.33 -35.33
N ARG A 7 -15.07 -4.76 -36.59
CA ARG A 7 -13.99 -4.72 -37.58
C ARG A 7 -14.52 -3.91 -38.76
N LEU A 8 -13.79 -2.89 -39.23
CA LEU A 8 -14.04 -2.13 -40.46
C LEU A 8 -12.68 -1.64 -41.03
N PRO A 9 -12.55 -1.25 -42.31
CA PRO A 9 -12.42 -2.16 -43.46
C PRO A 9 -11.11 -1.94 -44.27
N VAL A 10 -10.82 -2.91 -45.13
CA VAL A 10 -9.91 -2.87 -46.29
C VAL A 10 -10.36 -1.82 -47.32
N VAL A 11 -9.45 -1.13 -48.03
CA VAL A 11 -9.16 -1.23 -49.51
C VAL A 11 -7.97 -0.32 -49.89
N SER A 12 -7.06 -0.79 -50.77
CA SER A 12 -6.88 -0.24 -52.14
C SER A 12 -5.72 -0.92 -52.86
N ASP A 13 -6.05 -1.67 -53.91
CA ASP A 13 -5.14 -2.20 -54.95
C ASP A 13 -4.83 -1.12 -56.00
N CYS A 14 -3.63 -1.14 -56.58
CA CYS A 14 -3.48 -1.11 -58.05
C CYS A 14 -2.06 -1.49 -58.53
N ALA A 15 -2.03 -2.19 -59.66
CA ALA A 15 -0.91 -2.92 -60.27
C ALA A 15 -0.02 -2.09 -61.21
N ARG A 16 1.23 -2.55 -61.50
CA ARG A 16 1.72 -2.84 -62.87
C ARG A 16 3.16 -3.41 -62.96
N VAL A 17 3.37 -4.15 -64.04
CA VAL A 17 4.48 -5.03 -64.47
C VAL A 17 5.73 -4.28 -65.00
N GLY A 18 6.92 -4.88 -64.85
CA GLY A 18 8.11 -4.59 -65.67
C GLY A 18 9.34 -5.48 -65.34
N SER A 19 9.80 -6.28 -66.31
CA SER A 19 11.01 -7.13 -66.23
C SER A 19 12.31 -6.32 -66.39
N SER A 20 13.36 -6.64 -65.62
CA SER A 20 14.78 -6.47 -66.03
C SER A 20 15.76 -7.21 -65.10
N MET A 21 16.92 -7.57 -65.66
CA MET A 21 17.96 -8.49 -65.18
C MET A 21 18.58 -8.17 -63.81
N ALA A 22 19.03 -9.24 -63.16
CA ALA A 22 19.60 -9.30 -61.81
C ALA A 22 20.95 -8.57 -61.65
N VAL A 23 21.10 -7.87 -60.53
CA VAL A 23 22.36 -7.67 -59.83
C VAL A 23 22.10 -8.02 -58.37
N SER A 24 22.61 -9.16 -57.91
CA SER A 24 22.49 -9.59 -56.51
C SER A 24 23.25 -8.61 -55.61
N ARG A 25 22.54 -7.64 -55.05
CA ARG A 25 22.96 -6.89 -53.88
C ARG A 25 22.20 -7.47 -52.70
N VAL A 26 22.92 -8.13 -51.79
CA VAL A 26 22.36 -8.61 -50.53
C VAL A 26 21.87 -7.37 -49.76
N PRO A 27 20.57 -7.27 -49.41
CA PRO A 27 20.09 -6.18 -48.58
C PRO A 27 20.72 -6.31 -47.19
N SER A 28 21.33 -5.24 -46.70
CA SER A 28 21.68 -5.14 -45.27
C SER A 28 20.41 -5.38 -44.46
N PRO A 29 20.44 -6.22 -43.41
CA PRO A 29 19.26 -6.43 -42.58
C PRO A 29 18.81 -5.06 -42.01
N PRO A 30 17.50 -4.78 -41.96
CA PRO A 30 17.00 -3.60 -41.28
C PRO A 30 17.55 -3.58 -39.85
N PRO A 31 17.83 -2.40 -39.26
CA PRO A 31 18.21 -2.31 -37.86
C PRO A 31 17.17 -3.09 -37.07
N GLN A 32 17.60 -4.11 -36.33
CA GLN A 32 16.72 -4.78 -35.39
C GLN A 32 16.22 -3.69 -34.46
N GLU A 33 14.92 -3.35 -34.54
CA GLU A 33 14.28 -2.53 -33.54
C GLU A 33 14.55 -3.25 -32.23
N ALA A 34 15.48 -2.71 -31.45
CA ALA A 34 15.76 -3.20 -30.12
C ALA A 34 14.43 -3.05 -29.39
N SER A 35 13.69 -4.15 -29.26
CA SER A 35 12.50 -4.22 -28.43
C SER A 35 12.99 -3.95 -27.03
N THR A 36 12.98 -2.69 -26.65
CA THR A 36 13.26 -2.25 -25.29
C THR A 36 12.34 -3.09 -24.41
N PRO A 37 12.86 -3.89 -23.47
CA PRO A 37 12.01 -4.65 -22.59
C PRO A 37 11.24 -3.63 -21.75
N VAL A 38 10.00 -3.35 -22.13
CA VAL A 38 9.06 -2.66 -21.27
C VAL A 38 8.80 -3.65 -20.14
N ALA A 39 9.26 -3.31 -18.94
CA ALA A 39 8.99 -4.12 -17.77
C ALA A 39 7.48 -4.04 -17.47
N GLU A 40 6.69 -4.99 -17.98
CA GLU A 40 5.28 -5.17 -17.64
C GLU A 40 5.10 -5.81 -16.25
N ASN A 41 5.98 -5.50 -15.29
CA ASN A 41 5.82 -6.01 -13.93
C ASN A 41 4.97 -5.04 -13.12
N TRP A 42 3.65 -5.25 -13.21
CA TRP A 42 2.70 -4.69 -12.27
C TRP A 42 3.01 -5.25 -10.88
N CYS A 43 3.40 -4.39 -9.94
CA CYS A 43 3.54 -4.74 -8.53
C CYS A 43 2.27 -4.31 -7.79
N TYR A 44 1.64 -5.23 -7.06
CA TYR A 44 0.48 -4.92 -6.23
C TYR A 44 0.84 -5.12 -4.75
N THR A 45 0.91 -4.03 -3.99
CA THR A 45 1.00 -4.09 -2.53
C THR A 45 -0.42 -4.08 -1.97
N GLN A 46 -0.84 -5.19 -1.36
CA GLN A 46 -2.11 -5.24 -0.65
C GLN A 46 -1.93 -4.76 0.79
N VAL A 47 -2.53 -3.62 1.14
CA VAL A 47 -2.59 -3.14 2.53
C VAL A 47 -3.79 -3.79 3.22
N LYS A 48 -3.54 -4.60 4.25
CA LYS A 48 -4.60 -5.13 5.12
C LYS A 48 -4.71 -4.27 6.37
N VAL A 49 -5.79 -3.51 6.47
CA VAL A 49 -6.09 -2.71 7.66
C VAL A 49 -6.83 -3.57 8.68
N VAL A 50 -6.32 -3.59 9.91
CA VAL A 50 -7.00 -4.19 11.07
C VAL A 50 -7.51 -3.05 11.95
N LYS A 51 -8.80 -3.05 12.26
CA LYS A 51 -9.43 -2.08 13.17
C LYS A 51 -9.78 -2.78 14.48
N PHE A 52 -9.50 -2.11 15.58
CA PHE A 52 -9.78 -2.62 16.92
C PHE A 52 -10.14 -1.46 17.85
N SER A 53 -10.98 -1.75 18.86
CA SER A 53 -11.36 -0.78 19.88
C SER A 53 -11.20 -1.41 21.26
N TYR A 54 -10.52 -0.71 22.16
CA TYR A 54 -10.29 -1.14 23.53
C TYR A 54 -10.93 -0.13 24.48
N MET A 55 -11.64 -0.64 25.48
CA MET A 55 -12.26 0.17 26.52
C MET A 55 -11.64 -0.19 27.86
N TRP A 56 -11.04 0.81 28.52
CA TRP A 56 -10.47 0.68 29.85
C TRP A 56 -11.17 1.67 30.79
N THR A 57 -11.72 1.15 31.88
CA THR A 57 -12.33 1.97 32.94
C THR A 57 -11.36 2.09 34.11
N ILE A 58 -11.03 3.32 34.49
CA ILE A 58 -10.30 3.63 35.72
C ILE A 58 -11.32 4.12 36.74
N ASN A 59 -11.63 3.27 37.73
CA ASN A 59 -12.58 3.61 38.78
C ASN A 59 -11.95 4.60 39.76
N ASN A 60 -12.79 5.45 40.36
CA ASN A 60 -12.36 6.39 41.40
C ASN A 60 -11.20 7.29 40.95
N PHE A 61 -11.21 7.74 39.69
CA PHE A 61 -10.08 8.47 39.07
C PHE A 61 -9.64 9.71 39.86
N SER A 62 -10.57 10.44 40.47
CA SER A 62 -10.25 11.60 41.33
C SER A 62 -9.47 11.24 42.61
N PHE A 63 -9.45 9.96 42.99
CA PHE A 63 -8.72 9.45 44.15
C PHE A 63 -7.38 8.81 43.79
N CYS A 64 -6.97 8.87 42.51
CA CYS A 64 -5.63 8.48 42.09
C CYS A 64 -4.59 9.27 42.87
N ARG A 65 -3.73 8.55 43.61
CA ARG A 65 -2.67 9.13 44.42
C ARG A 65 -1.35 9.26 43.67
N GLU A 66 -1.33 8.82 42.40
CA GLU A 66 -0.18 8.89 41.52
C GLU A 66 0.39 10.31 41.47
N GLU A 67 1.70 10.44 41.60
CA GLU A 67 2.42 11.69 41.41
C GLU A 67 2.80 11.93 39.94
N MET A 68 3.28 13.14 39.62
CA MET A 68 3.74 13.45 38.27
C MET A 68 4.79 12.42 37.81
N GLY A 69 4.63 11.90 36.59
CA GLY A 69 5.47 10.84 36.05
C GLY A 69 5.07 9.41 36.48
N GLU A 70 4.29 9.24 37.55
CA GLU A 70 3.76 7.93 37.94
C GLU A 70 2.61 7.48 37.02
N VAL A 71 2.50 6.16 36.85
CA VAL A 71 1.83 5.58 35.69
C VAL A 71 0.84 4.48 36.06
N LEU A 72 -0.32 4.52 35.42
CA LEU A 72 -1.30 3.45 35.36
C LEU A 72 -1.19 2.73 34.02
N LYS A 73 -1.25 1.40 34.03
CA LYS A 73 -1.27 0.58 32.82
C LYS A 73 -2.55 -0.24 32.74
N SER A 74 -3.15 -0.27 31.56
CA SER A 74 -4.26 -1.19 31.28
C SER A 74 -3.77 -2.64 31.23
N SER A 75 -4.70 -3.59 31.21
CA SER A 75 -4.39 -4.94 30.78
C SER A 75 -3.89 -4.94 29.33
N THR A 76 -3.07 -5.94 28.99
CA THR A 76 -2.60 -6.14 27.62
C THR A 76 -3.75 -6.59 26.72
N PHE A 77 -3.81 -6.04 25.52
CA PHE A 77 -4.74 -6.44 24.46
C PHE A 77 -3.99 -6.69 23.15
N SER A 78 -4.66 -7.34 22.21
CA SER A 78 -4.13 -7.66 20.89
C SER A 78 -5.11 -7.26 19.81
N ALA A 79 -4.59 -7.00 18.61
CA ALA A 79 -5.40 -6.75 17.43
C ALA A 79 -4.90 -7.62 16.27
N GLY A 80 -5.84 -8.16 15.49
CA GLY A 80 -5.54 -8.94 14.28
C GLY A 80 -5.41 -10.44 14.52
N ALA A 81 -5.08 -11.18 13.46
CA ALA A 81 -4.93 -12.63 13.53
C ALA A 81 -3.61 -13.01 14.19
N ASN A 82 -3.66 -13.96 15.13
CA ASN A 82 -2.54 -14.58 15.85
C ASN A 82 -1.95 -13.80 17.03
N ASP A 83 -2.57 -12.70 17.48
CA ASP A 83 -2.25 -12.00 18.74
C ASP A 83 -0.76 -11.68 18.98
N LYS A 84 0.05 -11.62 17.91
CA LYS A 84 1.50 -11.42 18.00
C LYS A 84 1.85 -10.02 18.49
N LEU A 85 1.01 -9.04 18.14
CA LEU A 85 1.14 -7.67 18.63
C LEU A 85 0.39 -7.57 19.95
N LYS A 86 1.13 -7.18 20.99
CA LYS A 86 0.65 -7.00 22.35
C LYS A 86 0.75 -5.52 22.67
N TRP A 87 -0.38 -4.92 23.00
CA TRP A 87 -0.52 -3.50 23.26
C TRP A 87 -1.04 -3.27 24.67
N CYS A 88 -0.77 -2.11 25.27
CA CYS A 88 -1.50 -1.63 26.44
C CYS A 88 -1.61 -0.11 26.41
N LEU A 89 -2.59 0.43 27.13
CA LEU A 89 -2.68 1.86 27.38
C LEU A 89 -1.85 2.21 28.60
N ARG A 90 -1.16 3.35 28.51
CA ARG A 90 -0.39 3.94 29.59
C ARG A 90 -0.95 5.33 29.88
N VAL A 91 -1.35 5.57 31.13
CA VAL A 91 -1.90 6.86 31.59
C VAL A 91 -1.03 7.40 32.71
N ASN A 92 -0.68 8.68 32.63
CA ASN A 92 -0.08 9.45 33.71
C ASN A 92 -1.11 10.51 34.15
N PRO A 93 -1.87 10.29 35.26
CA PRO A 93 -2.98 11.17 35.66
C PRO A 93 -2.56 12.62 35.95
N LYS A 94 -1.32 12.83 36.43
CA LYS A 94 -0.76 14.14 36.79
C LYS A 94 0.37 14.58 35.84
N GLY A 95 0.27 14.25 34.56
CA GLY A 95 1.29 14.54 33.56
C GLY A 95 2.52 13.63 33.66
N LEU A 96 3.32 13.62 32.59
CA LEU A 96 4.58 12.89 32.53
C LEU A 96 5.76 13.72 33.08
N ASP A 97 5.70 15.03 32.84
CA ASP A 97 6.76 15.99 33.08
C ASP A 97 6.17 17.39 33.36
N GLU A 98 7.04 18.36 33.64
CA GLU A 98 6.64 19.72 34.01
C GLU A 98 5.82 20.44 32.91
N GLU A 99 6.08 20.12 31.63
CA GLU A 99 5.33 20.66 30.50
C GLU A 99 3.88 20.17 30.50
N SER A 100 3.66 18.92 30.94
CA SER A 100 2.37 18.25 30.92
C SER A 100 1.68 18.14 32.29
N LYS A 101 2.22 18.75 33.34
CA LYS A 101 1.75 18.59 34.74
C LYS A 101 0.27 18.94 34.98
N ASP A 102 -0.28 19.85 34.18
CA ASP A 102 -1.69 20.29 34.28
C ASP A 102 -2.63 19.48 33.38
N TYR A 103 -2.11 18.44 32.72
CA TYR A 103 -2.83 17.57 31.80
C TYR A 103 -2.66 16.10 32.16
N LEU A 104 -3.59 15.27 31.71
CA LEU A 104 -3.39 13.83 31.66
C LEU A 104 -2.58 13.48 30.41
N SER A 105 -1.56 12.63 30.56
CA SER A 105 -0.85 12.04 29.41
C SER A 105 -1.34 10.62 29.15
N LEU A 106 -1.59 10.30 27.87
CA LEU A 106 -2.06 8.99 27.42
C LEU A 106 -1.20 8.49 26.25
N TYR A 107 -0.76 7.24 26.32
CA TYR A 107 0.03 6.59 25.28
C TYR A 107 -0.49 5.18 24.97
N LEU A 108 -0.34 4.78 23.71
CA LEU A 108 -0.44 3.39 23.28
C LEU A 108 0.99 2.83 23.25
N LEU A 109 1.23 1.74 23.99
CA LEU A 109 2.49 1.02 24.05
C LEU A 109 2.36 -0.37 23.43
#